data_AF-A0A1M7K329-F1
#
_entry.id   AF-A0A1M7K329-F1
#
_cell.length_a   1.000
_cell.length_b   1.000
_cell.length_c   1.000
_cell.angle_alpha   90.00
_cell.angle_beta   90.00
_cell.angle_gamma   90.00
#
_symmetry.space_group_name_H-M   'P 1'
#
loop_
_entity.id
_entity.type
_entity.pdbx_description
1 polymer ?
#
loop_
_entity_poly.entity_id
_entity_poly.type
_entity_poly.pdbx_seq_one_letter_code
_entity_poly.pdbx_strand_id
1 'polypeptide(L)'
;MAAPPRSSDGPSYTRPGTLYGRSATVYGRTVTDRDTPGHDAPGHDAPDHDAPDRNDDPAEDTGFLGFTAAASSGRHSASGADLDPLPGTLTDAGLPVVALGLALVALLIAGVATITGIMAVGRATSAQVAAERAASAAASAADGVRITPEQPASPQAVVPAPVLPSPTPSAPAPDPDRLDPKADYTTAYSAQLVRVQPSTCEGTGVDLDEPRVLPPTGADAAYRNCDDGYHLDFDEAARYAVVSGPRTTAGECVDAIRANPGVGWVSPTPGTTVCVLTSRLAAEPQNLTTKLALLHVENVEPDGTLVAALTGWVVP
;
A
#
# COMPACT_ATOMS: atom_id res chain seq x y z
N MET A 1 -57.88 -23.90 3.17
CA MET A 1 -56.69 -23.05 3.37
C MET A 1 -55.56 -23.67 2.56
N ALA A 2 -55.21 -23.06 1.43
CA ALA A 2 -54.17 -23.53 0.52
C ALA A 2 -52.93 -22.66 0.68
N ALA A 3 -51.75 -23.27 0.76
CA ALA A 3 -50.48 -22.57 0.90
C ALA A 3 -50.08 -21.89 -0.42
N PRO A 4 -49.49 -20.68 -0.39
CA PRO A 4 -49.02 -20.01 -1.60
C PRO A 4 -47.74 -20.67 -2.14
N PRO A 5 -47.52 -20.63 -3.47
CA PRO A 5 -46.33 -21.19 -4.09
C PRO A 5 -45.10 -20.33 -3.78
N ARG A 6 -43.96 -21.00 -3.55
CA ARG A 6 -42.65 -20.36 -3.40
C ARG A 6 -42.14 -19.93 -4.77
N SER A 7 -41.91 -18.63 -4.92
CA SER A 7 -41.23 -18.03 -6.08
C SER A 7 -39.73 -18.31 -5.96
N SER A 8 -39.23 -19.22 -6.77
CA SER A 8 -37.81 -19.51 -6.94
C SER A 8 -37.35 -18.92 -8.27
N ASP A 9 -36.96 -17.64 -8.27
CA ASP A 9 -36.16 -17.01 -9.32
C ASP A 9 -35.62 -15.68 -8.76
N GLY A 10 -34.44 -15.75 -8.15
CA GLY A 10 -33.61 -14.60 -7.86
C GLY A 10 -32.39 -14.64 -8.79
N PRO A 11 -31.95 -13.50 -9.35
CA PRO A 11 -30.78 -13.48 -10.24
C PRO A 11 -29.52 -13.90 -9.48
N SER A 12 -28.86 -14.93 -9.98
CA SER A 12 -27.52 -15.35 -9.56
C SER A 12 -26.51 -14.26 -9.91
N TYR A 13 -26.09 -13.49 -8.92
CA TYR A 13 -24.90 -12.65 -9.03
C TYR A 13 -23.66 -13.55 -8.95
N THR A 14 -23.05 -13.79 -10.10
CA THR A 14 -21.70 -14.36 -10.18
C THR A 14 -20.71 -13.30 -9.71
N ARG A 15 -20.28 -13.39 -8.46
CA ARG A 15 -19.20 -12.57 -7.88
C ARG A 15 -17.89 -12.93 -8.61
N PRO A 16 -17.17 -11.99 -9.24
CA PRO A 16 -15.82 -12.27 -9.72
C PRO A 16 -14.94 -12.54 -8.49
N GLY A 17 -14.45 -13.77 -8.37
CA GLY A 17 -13.49 -14.14 -7.34
C GLY A 17 -12.15 -13.45 -7.63
N THR A 18 -11.74 -12.53 -6.77
CA THR A 18 -10.34 -12.12 -6.67
C THR A 18 -9.60 -13.22 -5.91
N LEU A 19 -9.02 -14.16 -6.66
CA LEU A 19 -8.13 -15.21 -6.18
C LEU A 19 -6.76 -14.60 -5.87
N TYR A 20 -6.67 -13.86 -4.76
CA TYR A 20 -5.39 -13.49 -4.16
C TYR A 20 -5.45 -13.81 -2.67
N GLY A 21 -4.88 -14.96 -2.31
CA GLY A 21 -4.66 -15.33 -0.92
C GLY A 21 -3.74 -14.31 -0.26
N ARG A 22 -4.24 -13.64 0.78
CA ARG A 22 -3.43 -12.75 1.62
C ARG A 22 -2.66 -13.61 2.61
N SER A 23 -1.33 -13.62 2.51
CA SER A 23 -0.47 -14.07 3.62
C SER A 23 -0.19 -12.87 4.52
N ALA A 24 -0.41 -13.04 5.82
CA ALA A 24 0.01 -12.08 6.83
C ALA A 24 1.00 -12.75 7.78
N THR A 25 2.16 -12.14 7.96
CA THR A 25 3.18 -12.62 8.91
C THR A 25 3.06 -11.79 10.18
N VAL A 26 2.61 -12.43 11.26
CA VAL A 26 2.51 -11.80 12.59
C VAL A 26 3.37 -12.60 13.55
N TYR A 27 4.36 -11.96 14.18
CA TYR A 27 5.34 -12.58 15.08
C TYR A 27 6.15 -13.75 14.49
N GLY A 28 6.64 -13.62 13.25
CA GLY A 28 7.57 -14.60 12.67
C GLY A 28 6.97 -15.96 12.34
N ARG A 29 5.63 -16.09 12.31
CA ARG A 29 4.93 -17.23 11.70
C ARG A 29 4.08 -16.74 10.54
N THR A 30 4.32 -17.31 9.36
CA THR A 30 3.48 -17.11 8.19
C THR A 30 2.22 -17.97 8.35
N VAL A 31 1.06 -17.33 8.41
CA VAL A 31 -0.23 -18.04 8.31
C VAL A 31 -0.71 -17.87 6.88
N THR A 32 -0.66 -18.95 6.12
CA THR A 32 -1.37 -19.04 4.83
C THR A 32 -2.79 -19.52 5.11
N ASP A 33 -3.78 -18.75 4.68
CA ASP A 33 -5.16 -19.22 4.65
C ASP A 33 -5.24 -20.34 3.62
N ARG A 34 -5.15 -21.58 4.09
CA ARG A 34 -5.30 -22.78 3.29
C ARG A 34 -6.65 -23.35 3.67
N ASP A 35 -7.58 -23.30 2.71
CA ASP A 35 -8.90 -23.91 2.79
C ASP A 35 -8.88 -25.25 3.53
N THR A 36 -9.55 -25.32 4.67
CA THR A 36 -9.99 -26.58 5.27
C THR A 36 -11.50 -26.72 5.09
N PRO A 37 -11.98 -27.42 4.04
CA PRO A 37 -13.29 -28.03 4.08
C PRO A 37 -13.14 -29.44 4.66
N GLY A 38 -13.32 -29.57 5.97
CA GLY A 38 -13.50 -30.85 6.65
C GLY A 38 -14.97 -31.18 6.83
N HIS A 39 -15.61 -31.72 5.79
CA HIS A 39 -16.87 -32.44 5.94
C HIS A 39 -16.66 -33.88 5.47
N ASP A 40 -16.66 -34.77 6.45
CA ASP A 40 -16.62 -36.21 6.29
C ASP A 40 -17.80 -36.71 5.46
N ALA A 41 -17.52 -37.42 4.37
CA ALA A 41 -18.41 -38.45 3.85
C ALA A 41 -17.60 -39.54 3.13
N PRO A 42 -18.02 -40.82 3.22
CA PRO A 42 -17.13 -41.95 3.04
C PRO A 42 -17.16 -42.55 1.63
N GLY A 43 -15.99 -43.03 1.21
CA GLY A 43 -15.79 -44.29 0.46
C GLY A 43 -16.26 -44.32 -1.00
N HIS A 44 -15.30 -44.48 -1.92
CA HIS A 44 -15.44 -45.38 -3.06
C HIS A 44 -14.06 -45.85 -3.53
N ASP A 45 -13.86 -47.16 -3.44
CA ASP A 45 -12.79 -47.93 -4.07
C ASP A 45 -12.85 -47.80 -5.59
N ALA A 46 -11.69 -47.64 -6.25
CA ALA A 46 -11.33 -48.18 -7.59
C ALA A 46 -9.93 -47.62 -8.02
N PRO A 47 -9.23 -48.20 -9.01
CA PRO A 47 -8.08 -49.06 -8.72
C PRO A 47 -6.77 -48.58 -9.37
N ASP A 48 -5.70 -49.26 -8.99
CA ASP A 48 -4.37 -49.24 -9.58
C ASP A 48 -4.37 -49.30 -11.12
N HIS A 49 -3.64 -48.38 -11.73
CA HIS A 49 -3.08 -48.56 -13.06
C HIS A 49 -1.58 -48.32 -13.03
N ASP A 50 -0.85 -49.44 -12.92
CA ASP A 50 0.48 -49.64 -13.45
C ASP A 50 0.56 -49.20 -14.93
N ALA A 51 1.58 -48.42 -15.27
CA ALA A 51 2.30 -48.51 -16.55
C ALA A 51 3.54 -47.59 -16.58
N PRO A 52 4.57 -47.91 -17.39
CA PRO A 52 5.96 -47.80 -16.96
C PRO A 52 6.77 -46.71 -17.67
N ASP A 53 7.86 -46.33 -17.00
CA ASP A 53 9.24 -46.28 -17.48
C ASP A 53 9.48 -45.98 -18.97
N ARG A 54 10.09 -44.82 -19.26
CA ARG A 54 10.90 -44.62 -20.48
C ARG A 54 11.87 -43.43 -20.36
N ASN A 55 13.13 -43.81 -20.21
CA ASN A 55 14.32 -43.42 -20.97
C ASN A 55 14.62 -41.92 -21.18
N ASP A 56 15.74 -41.54 -20.56
CA ASP A 56 16.97 -41.06 -21.23
C ASP A 56 16.79 -40.19 -22.48
N ASP A 57 17.19 -38.91 -22.36
CA ASP A 57 18.17 -38.34 -23.28
C ASP A 57 19.01 -37.25 -22.58
N PRO A 58 20.34 -37.19 -22.83
CA PRO A 58 21.25 -36.21 -22.27
C PRO A 58 21.58 -35.07 -23.25
N ALA A 59 22.19 -34.02 -22.67
CA ALA A 59 22.95 -32.94 -23.29
C ALA A 59 22.19 -31.67 -23.68
N GLU A 60 22.58 -30.56 -23.04
CA GLU A 60 23.05 -29.29 -23.63
C GLU A 60 23.32 -28.32 -22.45
N ASP A 61 24.54 -28.29 -21.94
CA ASP A 61 25.58 -27.31 -22.30
C ASP A 61 25.09 -25.86 -22.26
N THR A 62 25.14 -25.26 -21.06
CA THR A 62 25.26 -23.81 -20.93
C THR A 62 26.34 -23.49 -19.91
N GLY A 63 27.41 -22.85 -20.40
CA GLY A 63 28.58 -22.46 -19.65
C GLY A 63 28.24 -21.55 -18.48
N PHE A 64 28.49 -22.06 -17.28
CA PHE A 64 28.43 -21.33 -16.03
C PHE A 64 29.80 -20.66 -15.80
N LEU A 65 29.88 -19.34 -16.02
CA LEU A 65 31.02 -18.53 -15.57
C LEU A 65 30.91 -18.36 -14.06
N GLY A 66 31.76 -19.12 -13.34
CA GLY A 66 31.86 -19.09 -11.91
C GLY A 66 32.57 -17.85 -11.36
N PHE A 67 32.06 -17.37 -10.22
CA PHE A 67 32.85 -16.67 -9.22
C PHE A 67 32.56 -17.32 -7.87
N THR A 68 33.35 -18.34 -7.53
CA THR A 68 33.45 -18.85 -6.16
C THR A 68 34.52 -18.05 -5.44
N ALA A 69 34.09 -17.22 -4.49
CA ALA A 69 35.00 -16.64 -3.51
C ALA A 69 35.47 -17.76 -2.58
N ALA A 70 36.69 -18.26 -2.83
CA ALA A 70 37.35 -19.21 -1.96
C ALA A 70 37.66 -18.55 -0.61
N ALA A 71 37.06 -19.08 0.46
CA ALA A 71 37.50 -18.82 1.82
C ALA A 71 38.89 -19.45 2.04
N SER A 72 39.93 -18.62 2.01
CA SER A 72 41.29 -19.04 2.35
C SER A 72 41.41 -19.27 3.86
N SER A 73 41.24 -20.52 4.28
CA SER A 73 41.61 -20.97 5.62
C SER A 73 43.13 -21.16 5.69
N GLY A 74 43.84 -20.07 5.98
CA GLY A 74 45.29 -20.11 6.24
C GLY A 74 45.58 -20.59 7.66
N ARG A 75 45.89 -21.88 7.83
CA ARG A 75 46.68 -22.35 8.97
C ARG A 75 48.14 -22.00 8.71
N HIS A 76 48.74 -21.18 9.56
CA HIS A 76 50.19 -21.12 9.67
C HIS A 76 50.63 -21.35 11.11
N SER A 77 51.46 -22.38 11.21
CA SER A 77 52.20 -22.87 12.36
C SER A 77 52.89 -21.75 13.13
N ALA A 78 52.73 -21.82 14.45
CA ALA A 78 53.67 -21.21 15.38
C ALA A 78 54.98 -22.00 15.32
N SER A 79 56.01 -21.41 14.73
CA SER A 79 57.40 -21.79 14.94
C SER A 79 58.12 -20.57 15.48
N GLY A 80 58.55 -20.69 16.74
CA GLY A 80 59.34 -19.69 17.42
C GLY A 80 60.63 -19.39 16.66
N ALA A 81 60.91 -18.11 16.52
CA ALA A 81 62.24 -17.59 16.26
C ALA A 81 62.46 -16.45 17.25
N ASP A 82 63.23 -16.75 18.29
CA ASP A 82 64.00 -15.77 19.05
C ASP A 82 64.86 -14.98 18.07
N LEU A 83 64.56 -13.70 17.86
CA LEU A 83 65.49 -12.73 17.29
C LEU A 83 65.31 -11.37 17.98
N ASP A 84 66.43 -10.95 18.54
CA ASP A 84 66.84 -9.74 19.26
C ASP A 84 65.96 -8.47 19.27
N PRO A 85 65.89 -7.76 20.42
CA PRO A 85 65.26 -6.45 20.53
C PRO A 85 66.13 -5.38 19.88
N LEU A 86 65.68 -4.83 18.74
CA LEU A 86 66.23 -3.60 18.18
C LEU A 86 65.73 -2.39 19.00
N PRO A 87 66.62 -1.58 19.59
CA PRO A 87 66.26 -0.29 20.17
C PRO A 87 66.15 0.73 19.02
N GLY A 88 64.95 0.87 18.47
CA GLY A 88 64.66 1.81 17.38
C GLY A 88 63.45 2.66 17.73
N THR A 89 63.70 3.82 18.30
CA THR A 89 62.74 4.91 18.52
C THR A 89 62.10 5.34 17.20
N LEU A 90 60.89 4.84 16.92
CA LEU A 90 59.99 5.32 15.85
C LEU A 90 58.69 5.90 16.47
N THR A 91 58.83 6.59 17.60
CA THR A 91 57.73 7.23 18.32
C THR A 91 57.43 8.66 17.90
N ASP A 92 58.21 9.27 17.00
CA ASP A 92 58.02 10.66 16.57
C ASP A 92 57.83 10.74 15.05
N ALA A 93 56.56 10.77 14.60
CA ALA A 93 56.07 11.52 13.42
C ALA A 93 54.72 11.04 12.85
N GLY A 94 54.13 9.92 13.31
CA GLY A 94 52.93 9.35 12.64
C GLY A 94 51.73 9.02 13.53
N LEU A 95 51.94 8.77 14.82
CA LEU A 95 50.89 8.32 15.74
C LEU A 95 49.77 9.34 16.03
N PRO A 96 50.00 10.66 16.14
CA PRO A 96 48.91 11.58 16.48
C PRO A 96 47.89 11.74 15.34
N VAL A 97 48.31 11.57 14.08
CA VAL A 97 47.43 11.69 12.91
C VAL A 97 46.49 10.49 12.80
N VAL A 98 47.00 9.28 13.05
CA VAL A 98 46.17 8.06 13.03
C VAL A 98 45.18 8.06 14.20
N ALA A 99 45.60 8.51 15.39
CA ALA A 99 44.71 8.65 16.54
C ALA A 99 43.60 9.68 16.31
N LEU A 100 43.90 10.82 15.67
CA LEU A 100 42.91 11.83 15.31
C LEU A 100 41.90 11.30 14.28
N GLY A 101 42.39 10.56 13.28
CA GLY A 101 41.54 9.94 12.27
C GLY A 101 40.55 8.95 12.86
N LEU A 102 41.01 8.06 13.76
CA LEU A 102 40.15 7.10 14.45
C LEU A 102 39.13 7.78 15.38
N ALA A 103 39.52 8.85 16.07
CA ALA A 103 38.61 9.62 16.92
C ALA A 103 37.47 10.28 16.12
N LEU A 104 37.77 10.82 14.93
CA LEU A 104 36.75 11.40 14.04
C LEU A 104 35.77 10.34 13.53
N VAL A 105 36.27 9.16 13.13
CA VAL A 105 35.42 8.06 12.67
C VAL A 105 34.50 7.57 13.80
N ALA A 106 35.01 7.43 15.02
CA ALA A 106 34.22 7.04 16.18
C ALA A 106 33.12 8.07 16.50
N LEU A 107 33.42 9.37 16.38
CA LEU A 107 32.45 10.45 16.62
C LEU A 107 31.35 10.48 15.54
N LEU A 108 31.70 10.16 14.30
CA LEU A 108 30.75 10.04 13.19
C LEU A 108 29.78 8.86 13.41
N ILE A 109 30.30 7.70 13.82
CA ILE A 109 29.48 6.52 14.14
C ILE A 109 28.53 6.81 15.33
N ALA A 110 29.03 7.47 16.38
CA ALA A 110 28.21 7.87 17.53
C ALA A 110 27.11 8.89 17.15
N GLY A 111 27.41 9.80 16.22
CA GLY A 111 26.44 10.76 15.67
C GLY A 111 25.31 10.08 14.88
N VAL A 112 25.65 9.11 14.02
CA VAL A 112 24.64 8.36 13.26
C VAL A 112 23.73 7.54 14.19
N ALA A 113 24.28 6.92 15.23
CA ALA A 113 23.52 6.15 16.22
C ALA A 113 22.56 7.02 17.07
N THR A 114 22.93 8.26 17.37
CA THR A 114 22.05 9.18 18.11
C THR A 114 20.89 9.69 17.26
N ILE A 115 21.12 9.96 15.96
CA ILE A 115 20.06 10.38 15.03
C ILE A 115 19.02 9.27 14.81
N THR A 116 19.45 8.01 14.64
CA THR A 116 18.53 6.87 14.47
C THR A 116 17.73 6.59 15.75
N GLY A 117 18.32 6.78 16.94
CA GLY A 117 17.62 6.65 18.22
C GLY A 117 16.47 7.65 18.39
N ILE A 118 16.65 8.91 17.96
CA ILE A 118 15.62 9.96 18.06
C ILE A 118 14.44 9.65 17.12
N MET A 119 14.68 9.12 15.92
CA MET A 119 13.60 8.75 15.00
C MET A 119 12.77 7.56 15.49
N ALA A 120 13.39 6.60 16.19
CA ALA A 120 12.68 5.45 16.75
C ALA A 120 11.71 5.85 17.88
N VAL A 121 12.09 6.79 18.74
CA VAL A 121 11.23 7.28 19.83
C VAL A 121 10.03 8.08 19.28
N GLY A 122 10.20 8.80 18.16
CA GLY A 122 9.10 9.52 17.51
C GLY A 122 7.95 8.61 17.08
N ARG A 123 8.23 7.42 16.55
CA ARG A 123 7.22 6.46 16.09
C ARG A 123 6.43 5.79 17.22
N ALA A 124 7.01 5.69 18.42
CA ALA A 124 6.32 5.10 19.57
C ALA A 124 5.22 6.02 20.13
N THR A 125 5.41 7.34 20.07
CA THR A 125 4.45 8.31 20.61
C THR A 125 3.20 8.49 19.74
N SER A 126 3.31 8.34 18.41
CA SER A 126 2.16 8.45 17.50
C SER A 126 1.19 7.28 17.62
N ALA A 127 1.69 6.07 17.91
CA ALA A 127 0.85 4.90 18.13
C ALA A 127 -0.01 5.01 19.40
N GLN A 128 0.51 5.65 20.45
CA GLN A 128 -0.20 5.81 21.72
C GLN A 128 -1.39 6.77 21.60
N VAL A 129 -1.23 7.88 20.86
CA VAL A 129 -2.31 8.85 20.60
C VAL A 129 -3.41 8.25 19.72
N ALA A 130 -3.05 7.41 18.74
CA ALA A 130 -4.03 6.70 17.92
C ALA A 130 -4.85 5.68 18.73
N ALA A 131 -4.20 4.94 19.64
CA ALA A 131 -4.86 3.98 20.52
C ALA A 131 -5.82 4.66 21.51
N GLU A 132 -5.44 5.80 22.09
CA GLU A 132 -6.31 6.57 23.00
C GLU A 132 -7.56 7.09 22.28
N ARG A 133 -7.43 7.60 21.05
CA ARG A 133 -8.59 8.03 20.24
C ARG A 133 -9.53 6.88 19.91
N ALA A 134 -9.00 5.73 19.52
CA ALA A 134 -9.81 4.54 19.24
C ALA A 134 -10.57 4.05 20.49
N ALA A 135 -9.94 4.07 21.67
CA ALA A 135 -10.57 3.72 22.92
C ALA A 135 -11.72 4.68 23.31
N SER A 136 -11.53 5.99 23.12
CA SER A 136 -12.60 6.98 23.37
C SER A 136 -13.77 6.86 22.40
N ALA A 137 -13.53 6.53 21.12
CA ALA A 137 -14.60 6.31 20.14
C ALA A 137 -15.44 5.07 20.48
N ALA A 138 -14.81 3.99 20.95
CA ALA A 138 -15.51 2.78 21.38
C ALA A 138 -16.39 3.02 22.62
N ALA A 139 -15.99 3.90 23.54
CA ALA A 139 -16.77 4.24 24.72
C ALA A 139 -18.07 5.00 24.37
N SER A 140 -18.03 5.89 23.36
CA SER A 140 -19.22 6.64 22.93
C SER A 140 -20.26 5.79 22.17
N ALA A 141 -19.84 4.68 21.57
CA ALA A 141 -20.75 3.78 20.85
C ALA A 141 -21.63 2.92 21.80
N ALA A 142 -21.23 2.77 23.06
CA ALA A 142 -21.94 1.91 24.02
C ALA A 142 -23.17 2.58 24.67
N ASP A 143 -23.30 3.91 24.63
CA ASP A 143 -24.37 4.66 25.32
C ASP A 143 -25.63 4.92 24.45
N GLY A 144 -25.66 4.45 23.20
CA GLY A 144 -26.64 4.87 22.19
C GLY A 144 -27.95 4.07 22.06
N VAL A 145 -28.10 2.90 22.68
CA VAL A 145 -29.28 2.03 22.43
C VAL A 145 -30.23 2.01 23.63
N ARG A 146 -31.02 3.07 23.81
CA ARG A 146 -32.26 3.02 24.60
C ARG A 146 -33.43 2.71 23.68
N ILE A 147 -33.81 1.44 23.62
CA ILE A 147 -35.02 0.97 22.95
C ILE A 147 -36.22 1.53 23.72
N THR A 148 -36.98 2.43 23.10
CA THR A 148 -38.21 2.97 23.67
C THR A 148 -39.33 1.93 23.48
N PRO A 149 -40.11 1.57 24.52
CA PRO A 149 -41.18 0.57 24.37
C PRO A 149 -42.31 1.08 23.47
N GLU A 150 -42.66 0.26 22.49
CA GLU A 150 -43.75 0.49 21.53
C GLU A 150 -45.11 0.38 22.23
N GLN A 151 -45.92 1.45 22.14
CA GLN A 151 -47.24 1.53 22.76
C GLN A 151 -48.32 0.96 21.82
N PRO A 152 -49.21 0.06 22.28
CA PRO A 152 -50.21 -0.57 21.40
C PRO A 152 -51.25 0.45 20.89
N ALA A 153 -51.35 0.59 19.58
CA ALA A 153 -52.33 1.45 18.93
C ALA A 153 -53.72 0.79 18.89
N SER A 154 -54.75 1.57 19.23
CA SER A 154 -56.17 1.18 19.16
C SER A 154 -56.68 1.17 17.70
N PRO A 155 -57.67 0.31 17.36
CA PRO A 155 -58.20 0.20 16.00
C PRO A 155 -59.03 1.43 15.62
N GLN A 156 -58.57 2.19 14.63
CA GLN A 156 -59.34 3.29 14.03
C GLN A 156 -60.15 2.81 12.82
N ALA A 157 -61.34 3.39 12.70
CA ALA A 157 -62.31 3.13 11.64
C ALA A 157 -61.77 3.51 10.25
N VAL A 158 -62.01 2.63 9.28
CA VAL A 158 -61.57 2.75 7.89
C VAL A 158 -62.33 3.89 7.20
N VAL A 159 -61.66 5.04 7.03
CA VAL A 159 -62.06 6.10 6.11
C VAL A 159 -61.42 5.80 4.75
N PRO A 160 -62.15 5.84 3.61
CA PRO A 160 -61.58 5.61 2.29
C PRO A 160 -60.47 6.64 2.01
N ALA A 161 -59.25 6.14 1.82
CA ALA A 161 -58.06 6.94 1.62
C ALA A 161 -58.15 7.75 0.31
N PRO A 162 -57.76 9.04 0.32
CA PRO A 162 -57.56 9.79 -0.91
C PRO A 162 -56.49 9.11 -1.76
N VAL A 163 -56.72 9.04 -3.06
CA VAL A 163 -55.73 8.55 -4.03
C VAL A 163 -54.51 9.47 -3.97
N LEU A 164 -53.44 9.05 -3.29
CA LEU A 164 -52.18 9.78 -3.31
C LEU A 164 -51.60 9.76 -4.72
N PRO A 165 -51.12 10.91 -5.25
CA PRO A 165 -50.41 10.93 -6.52
C PRO A 165 -49.23 9.97 -6.43
N SER A 166 -49.05 9.13 -7.46
CA SER A 166 -47.92 8.21 -7.55
C SER A 166 -46.61 8.96 -7.26
N PRO A 167 -45.75 8.45 -6.36
CA PRO A 167 -44.50 9.12 -6.04
C PRO A 167 -43.72 9.32 -7.34
N THR A 168 -43.42 10.58 -7.66
CA THR A 168 -42.49 10.90 -8.73
C THR A 168 -41.19 10.15 -8.42
N PRO A 169 -40.64 9.36 -9.36
CA PRO A 169 -39.41 8.63 -9.10
C PRO A 169 -38.33 9.64 -8.69
N SER A 170 -37.83 9.51 -7.45
CA SER A 170 -36.68 10.28 -6.99
C SER A 170 -35.56 10.10 -7.99
N ALA A 171 -34.96 11.20 -8.44
CA ALA A 171 -33.77 11.13 -9.28
C ALA A 171 -32.75 10.19 -8.58
N PRO A 172 -32.16 9.24 -9.31
CA PRO A 172 -31.14 8.36 -8.73
C PRO A 172 -30.06 9.23 -8.10
N ALA A 173 -29.62 8.83 -6.90
CA ALA A 173 -28.52 9.52 -6.23
C ALA A 173 -27.31 9.57 -7.20
N PRO A 174 -26.62 10.72 -7.29
CA PRO A 174 -25.43 10.82 -8.12
C PRO A 174 -24.43 9.75 -7.68
N ASP A 175 -23.93 8.99 -8.66
CA ASP A 175 -22.86 8.02 -8.46
C ASP A 175 -21.56 8.80 -8.22
N PRO A 176 -20.95 8.76 -7.03
CA PRO A 176 -19.75 9.54 -6.74
C PRO A 176 -18.52 9.05 -7.52
N ASP A 177 -18.58 7.85 -8.10
CA ASP A 177 -17.53 7.36 -9.00
C ASP A 177 -17.69 7.91 -10.44
N ARG A 178 -18.82 8.58 -10.72
CA ARG A 178 -19.10 9.21 -12.01
C ARG A 178 -18.54 10.62 -12.05
N LEU A 179 -17.34 10.75 -12.60
CA LEU A 179 -16.73 12.04 -12.88
C LEU A 179 -17.50 12.83 -13.95
N ASP A 180 -17.95 14.04 -13.61
CA ASP A 180 -18.53 15.00 -14.55
C ASP A 180 -17.53 16.16 -14.78
N PRO A 181 -16.98 16.33 -15.99
CA PRO A 181 -16.00 17.39 -16.26
C PRO A 181 -16.56 18.81 -16.08
N LYS A 182 -17.89 18.95 -15.99
CA LYS A 182 -18.57 20.23 -15.76
C LYS A 182 -18.93 20.47 -14.29
N ALA A 183 -18.57 19.57 -13.39
CA ALA A 183 -18.85 19.73 -11.97
C ALA A 183 -17.97 20.82 -11.34
N ASP A 184 -18.42 21.37 -10.22
CA ASP A 184 -17.73 22.43 -9.49
C ASP A 184 -16.64 21.85 -8.56
N TYR A 185 -15.50 21.48 -9.16
CA TYR A 185 -14.33 20.99 -8.43
C TYR A 185 -13.68 22.12 -7.61
N THR A 186 -13.61 21.96 -6.29
CA THR A 186 -12.97 22.94 -5.38
C THR A 186 -11.56 22.49 -5.01
N THR A 187 -10.58 23.39 -5.09
CA THR A 187 -9.19 23.07 -4.72
C THR A 187 -9.07 22.75 -3.24
N ALA A 188 -8.56 21.56 -2.91
CA ALA A 188 -8.26 21.11 -1.55
C ALA A 188 -6.84 21.50 -1.14
N TYR A 189 -5.87 21.34 -2.05
CA TYR A 189 -4.48 21.75 -1.88
C TYR A 189 -3.85 22.06 -3.24
N SER A 190 -2.82 22.90 -3.28
CA SER A 190 -2.19 23.37 -4.51
C SER A 190 -0.67 23.37 -4.42
N ALA A 191 -0.03 22.73 -5.41
CA ALA A 191 1.42 22.63 -5.55
C ALA A 191 2.15 22.22 -4.26
N GLN A 192 1.58 21.28 -3.50
CA GLN A 192 2.18 20.80 -2.27
C GLN A 192 3.29 19.81 -2.59
N LEU A 193 4.52 20.15 -2.20
CA LEU A 193 5.68 19.32 -2.43
C LEU A 193 5.70 18.11 -1.49
N VAL A 194 5.92 16.93 -2.08
CA VAL A 194 6.20 15.68 -1.35
C VAL A 194 7.54 15.12 -1.81
N ARG A 195 8.27 14.52 -0.87
CA ARG A 195 9.53 13.81 -1.15
C ARG A 195 9.36 12.36 -0.71
N VAL A 196 9.52 11.43 -1.64
CA VAL A 196 9.27 10.00 -1.42
C VAL A 196 10.56 9.24 -1.68
N GLN A 197 11.15 8.69 -0.62
CA GLN A 197 12.25 7.75 -0.76
C GLN A 197 11.66 6.36 -1.04
N PRO A 198 12.10 5.65 -2.09
CA PRO A 198 11.70 4.27 -2.27
C PRO A 198 12.44 3.38 -1.27
N SER A 199 11.73 2.46 -0.61
CA SER A 199 12.29 1.54 0.38
C SER A 199 12.69 0.20 -0.24
N THR A 200 11.77 -0.42 -0.98
CA THR A 200 11.88 -1.75 -1.61
C THR A 200 10.94 -1.81 -2.82
N CYS A 201 10.84 -2.97 -3.46
CA CYS A 201 9.82 -3.21 -4.49
C CYS A 201 8.38 -3.27 -3.92
N GLU A 202 8.20 -3.37 -2.60
CA GLU A 202 6.89 -3.16 -1.96
C GLU A 202 6.47 -1.68 -2.03
N GLY A 203 7.46 -0.78 -2.11
CA GLY A 203 7.26 0.65 -2.29
C GLY A 203 7.00 1.42 -1.01
N THR A 204 6.93 2.72 -1.18
CA THR A 204 6.55 3.69 -0.14
C THR A 204 5.22 4.30 -0.52
N GLY A 205 4.22 4.09 0.34
CA GLY A 205 2.87 4.60 0.15
C GLY A 205 2.82 6.12 0.16
N VAL A 206 2.01 6.69 -0.72
CA VAL A 206 1.67 8.10 -0.84
C VAL A 206 0.17 8.20 -0.79
N ASP A 207 -0.33 8.98 0.15
CA ASP A 207 -1.75 9.33 0.24
C ASP A 207 -1.97 10.64 -0.51
N LEU A 208 -2.95 10.63 -1.41
CA LEU A 208 -3.29 11.75 -2.27
C LEU A 208 -4.58 12.44 -1.80
N ASP A 209 -5.36 11.84 -0.90
CA ASP A 209 -6.46 12.54 -0.21
C ASP A 209 -5.92 13.61 0.75
N GLU A 210 -4.87 13.24 1.48
CA GLU A 210 -4.07 14.11 2.33
C GLU A 210 -2.61 13.98 1.89
N PRO A 211 -1.97 15.02 1.31
CA PRO A 211 -0.65 14.92 0.66
C PRO A 211 0.49 14.58 1.65
N ARG A 212 0.61 13.29 1.98
CA ARG A 212 1.55 12.72 2.97
C ARG A 212 2.20 11.45 2.44
N VAL A 213 3.38 11.16 2.98
CA VAL A 213 4.19 9.99 2.65
C VAL A 213 4.20 9.04 3.84
N LEU A 214 4.17 7.73 3.59
CA LEU A 214 4.02 6.69 4.61
C LEU A 214 2.76 6.88 5.47
N PRO A 215 1.55 6.98 4.85
CA PRO A 215 0.32 6.97 5.62
C PRO A 215 0.20 5.65 6.39
N PRO A 216 -0.43 5.64 7.58
CA PRO A 216 -0.64 4.40 8.33
C PRO A 216 -1.58 3.43 7.59
N THR A 217 -2.53 3.96 6.81
CA THR A 217 -3.52 3.23 5.99
C THR A 217 -3.99 4.13 4.84
N GLY A 218 -4.49 3.53 3.76
CA GLY A 218 -5.15 4.26 2.68
C GLY A 218 -4.17 5.08 1.84
N ALA A 219 -3.11 4.45 1.34
CA ALA A 219 -2.29 5.07 0.30
C ALA A 219 -3.07 5.00 -1.02
N ASP A 220 -2.99 6.03 -1.85
CA ASP A 220 -3.57 5.98 -3.20
C ASP A 220 -2.53 5.58 -4.24
N ALA A 221 -1.26 5.76 -3.92
CA ALA A 221 -0.14 5.39 -4.78
C ALA A 221 0.99 4.76 -3.96
N ALA A 222 1.85 3.99 -4.62
CA ALA A 222 3.08 3.47 -4.05
C ALA A 222 4.26 3.78 -4.97
N TYR A 223 5.31 4.39 -4.41
CA TYR A 223 6.55 4.61 -5.14
C TYR A 223 7.54 3.48 -4.86
N ARG A 224 7.83 2.66 -5.88
CA ARG A 224 8.59 1.41 -5.78
C ARG A 224 9.94 1.54 -6.48
N ASN A 225 10.92 0.77 -6.01
CA ASN A 225 12.18 0.51 -6.69
C ASN A 225 12.34 -1.00 -6.85
N CYS A 226 12.16 -1.49 -8.07
CA CYS A 226 12.21 -2.90 -8.44
C CYS A 226 13.36 -3.13 -9.43
N ASP A 227 13.61 -4.39 -9.82
CA ASP A 227 14.75 -4.75 -10.71
C ASP A 227 14.68 -4.08 -12.09
N ASP A 228 13.48 -3.71 -12.54
CA ASP A 228 13.20 -3.01 -13.79
C ASP A 228 13.11 -1.48 -13.65
N GLY A 229 13.37 -0.95 -12.44
CA GLY A 229 13.52 0.48 -12.18
C GLY A 229 12.49 1.04 -11.20
N TYR A 230 12.28 2.35 -11.32
CA TYR A 230 11.35 3.10 -10.47
C TYR A 230 9.95 3.11 -11.05
N HIS A 231 8.96 2.91 -10.19
CA HIS A 231 7.54 2.83 -10.56
C HIS A 231 6.69 3.66 -9.62
N LEU A 232 5.76 4.44 -10.17
CA LEU A 232 4.61 4.98 -9.45
C LEU A 232 3.41 4.09 -9.75
N ASP A 233 3.05 3.28 -8.77
CA ASP A 233 1.94 2.33 -8.82
C ASP A 233 0.67 2.97 -8.24
N PHE A 234 -0.47 2.74 -8.90
CA PHE A 234 -1.78 3.28 -8.54
C PHE A 234 -2.84 2.18 -8.34
N ASP A 235 -2.44 0.96 -7.98
CA ASP A 235 -3.34 -0.17 -7.75
C ASP A 235 -4.37 0.08 -6.63
N GLU A 236 -4.08 0.96 -5.67
CA GLU A 236 -5.01 1.36 -4.60
C GLU A 236 -5.90 2.55 -4.97
N ALA A 237 -5.57 3.29 -6.04
CA ALA A 237 -6.42 4.37 -6.55
C ALA A 237 -7.65 3.81 -7.28
N ALA A 238 -8.69 4.62 -7.41
CA ALA A 238 -9.86 4.23 -8.20
C ALA A 238 -9.51 4.16 -9.69
N ARG A 239 -8.83 5.20 -10.22
CA ARG A 239 -8.39 5.33 -11.63
C ARG A 239 -7.26 6.34 -11.74
N TYR A 240 -6.44 6.25 -12.79
CA TYR A 240 -5.49 7.31 -13.13
C TYR A 240 -5.40 7.54 -14.65
N ALA A 241 -4.78 8.63 -15.07
CA ALA A 241 -4.40 8.89 -16.47
C ALA A 241 -3.17 9.80 -16.53
N VAL A 242 -2.28 9.55 -17.50
CA VAL A 242 -1.11 10.41 -17.76
C VAL A 242 -1.53 11.62 -18.61
N VAL A 243 -1.12 12.82 -18.21
CA VAL A 243 -1.51 14.08 -18.87
C VAL A 243 -0.29 14.93 -19.26
N SER A 244 -0.53 15.89 -20.15
CA SER A 244 0.52 16.76 -20.71
C SER A 244 0.77 17.99 -19.83
N GLY A 245 1.39 17.78 -18.67
CA GLY A 245 2.06 18.84 -17.91
C GLY A 245 1.35 19.33 -16.63
N PRO A 246 2.04 20.13 -15.80
CA PRO A 246 1.68 20.41 -14.41
C PRO A 246 0.51 21.40 -14.22
N ARG A 247 0.01 22.00 -15.31
CA ARG A 247 -1.06 23.00 -15.26
C ARG A 247 -2.43 22.44 -15.64
N THR A 248 -2.54 21.12 -15.74
CA THR A 248 -3.80 20.44 -16.03
C THR A 248 -4.85 20.81 -14.98
N THR A 249 -6.02 21.20 -15.46
CA THR A 249 -7.17 21.54 -14.63
C THR A 249 -7.93 20.29 -14.18
N ALA A 250 -8.81 20.41 -13.18
CA ALA A 250 -9.67 19.30 -12.74
C ALA A 250 -10.50 18.72 -13.90
N GLY A 251 -11.12 19.56 -14.72
CA GLY A 251 -11.92 19.12 -15.88
C GLY A 251 -11.09 18.34 -16.91
N GLU A 252 -9.89 18.82 -17.23
CA GLU A 252 -8.97 18.12 -18.13
C GLU A 252 -8.49 16.77 -17.54
N CYS A 253 -8.27 16.70 -16.22
CA CYS A 253 -7.98 15.44 -15.55
C CYS A 253 -9.14 14.45 -15.66
N VAL A 254 -10.38 14.91 -15.46
CA VAL A 254 -11.59 14.10 -15.63
C VAL A 254 -11.69 13.57 -17.06
N ASP A 255 -11.51 14.45 -18.06
CA ASP A 255 -11.57 14.07 -19.46
C ASP A 255 -10.50 13.04 -19.81
N ALA A 256 -9.27 13.20 -19.29
CA ALA A 256 -8.18 12.24 -19.48
C ALA A 256 -8.49 10.86 -18.86
N ILE A 257 -8.95 10.82 -17.60
CA ILE A 257 -9.31 9.57 -16.90
C ILE A 257 -10.46 8.85 -17.61
N ARG A 258 -11.43 9.60 -18.14
CA ARG A 258 -12.56 9.03 -18.89
C ARG A 258 -12.16 8.51 -20.26
N ALA A 259 -11.26 9.21 -20.95
CA ALA A 259 -10.83 8.85 -22.29
C ALA A 259 -9.87 7.66 -22.31
N ASN A 260 -8.94 7.60 -21.35
CA ASN A 260 -7.92 6.56 -21.29
C ASN A 260 -7.49 6.26 -19.85
N PRO A 261 -8.31 5.51 -19.08
CA PRO A 261 -7.94 5.11 -17.73
C PRO A 261 -6.74 4.17 -17.79
N GLY A 262 -5.67 4.53 -17.07
CA GLY A 262 -4.51 3.69 -16.87
C GLY A 262 -4.80 2.51 -15.94
N VAL A 263 -3.92 1.50 -16.01
CA VAL A 263 -3.90 0.33 -15.13
C VAL A 263 -2.46 0.09 -14.66
N GLY A 264 -2.26 -0.33 -13.41
CA GLY A 264 -0.93 -0.59 -12.86
C GLY A 264 -0.13 0.70 -12.59
N TRP A 265 1.03 0.82 -13.25
CA TRP A 265 2.06 1.80 -12.88
C TRP A 265 2.55 2.68 -14.03
N VAL A 266 3.25 3.76 -13.68
CA VAL A 266 3.99 4.63 -14.61
C VAL A 266 5.44 4.80 -14.17
N SER A 267 6.39 4.85 -15.11
CA SER A 267 7.77 5.22 -14.77
C SER A 267 7.84 6.72 -14.46
N PRO A 268 8.30 7.12 -13.26
CA PRO A 268 8.46 8.52 -12.92
C PRO A 268 9.73 9.07 -13.56
N THR A 269 9.55 10.06 -14.43
CA THR A 269 10.64 10.87 -14.99
C THR A 269 10.33 12.34 -14.74
N PRO A 270 11.33 13.23 -14.63
CA PRO A 270 11.09 14.66 -14.52
C PRO A 270 10.14 15.15 -15.64
N GLY A 271 9.03 15.78 -15.24
CA GLY A 271 7.97 16.21 -16.16
C GLY A 271 6.78 15.26 -16.27
N THR A 272 6.88 14.00 -15.82
CA THR A 272 5.75 13.06 -15.78
C THR A 272 4.62 13.68 -14.95
N THR A 273 3.41 13.73 -15.50
CA THR A 273 2.24 14.25 -14.80
C THR A 273 1.08 13.27 -14.88
N VAL A 274 0.47 12.97 -13.74
CA VAL A 274 -0.58 11.95 -13.61
C VAL A 274 -1.78 12.55 -12.89
N CYS A 275 -2.96 12.41 -13.49
CA CYS A 275 -4.23 12.63 -12.82
C CYS A 275 -4.68 11.33 -12.16
N VAL A 276 -5.08 11.39 -10.90
CA VAL A 276 -5.48 10.23 -10.09
C VAL A 276 -6.81 10.54 -9.43
N LEU A 277 -7.78 9.65 -9.57
CA LEU A 277 -8.98 9.62 -8.75
C LEU A 277 -8.70 8.72 -7.54
N THR A 278 -8.70 9.28 -6.34
CA THR A 278 -8.45 8.52 -5.11
C THR A 278 -9.56 7.53 -4.82
N SER A 279 -9.29 6.56 -3.95
CA SER A 279 -10.26 5.51 -3.65
C SER A 279 -11.26 5.93 -2.58
N ARG A 280 -12.55 5.94 -2.94
CA ARG A 280 -13.64 6.17 -1.97
C ARG A 280 -13.60 5.18 -0.80
N LEU A 281 -13.27 3.92 -1.08
CA LEU A 281 -13.19 2.86 -0.07
C LEU A 281 -12.05 3.10 0.94
N ALA A 282 -10.99 3.80 0.53
CA ALA A 282 -9.88 4.19 1.40
C ALA A 282 -10.18 5.49 2.17
N ALA A 283 -10.92 6.42 1.56
CA ALA A 283 -11.27 7.72 2.12
C ALA A 283 -12.36 7.64 3.21
N GLU A 284 -13.43 6.88 2.99
CA GLU A 284 -14.59 6.82 3.89
C GLU A 284 -14.27 6.43 5.34
N PRO A 285 -13.47 5.37 5.60
CA PRO A 285 -13.11 4.99 6.98
C PRO A 285 -12.35 6.09 7.75
N GLN A 286 -11.76 7.04 7.03
CA GLN A 286 -11.00 8.16 7.57
C GLN A 286 -11.83 9.45 7.67
N ASN A 287 -13.12 9.41 7.32
CA ASN A 287 -13.98 10.59 7.14
C ASN A 287 -13.41 11.61 6.14
N LEU A 288 -12.76 11.11 5.09
CA LEU A 288 -12.25 11.92 4.00
C LEU A 288 -13.19 11.85 2.80
N THR A 289 -13.16 12.89 1.97
CA THR A 289 -13.83 12.91 0.67
C THR A 289 -12.85 12.47 -0.41
N THR A 290 -13.31 11.70 -1.39
CA THR A 290 -12.55 11.41 -2.61
C THR A 290 -12.01 12.69 -3.25
N LYS A 291 -10.76 12.66 -3.67
CA LYS A 291 -10.08 13.73 -4.38
C LYS A 291 -9.77 13.32 -5.82
N LEU A 292 -9.74 14.32 -6.68
CA LEU A 292 -9.03 14.26 -7.94
C LEU A 292 -7.67 14.91 -7.71
N ALA A 293 -6.59 14.15 -7.82
CA ALA A 293 -5.23 14.62 -7.59
C ALA A 293 -4.44 14.71 -8.89
N LEU A 294 -3.67 15.76 -9.06
CA LEU A 294 -2.64 15.93 -10.09
C LEU A 294 -1.28 15.78 -9.41
N LEU A 295 -0.57 14.71 -9.74
CA LEU A 295 0.80 14.46 -9.33
C LEU A 295 1.74 14.86 -10.46
N HIS A 296 2.62 15.82 -10.20
CA HIS A 296 3.67 16.23 -11.13
C HIS A 296 5.05 15.87 -10.59
N VAL A 297 5.80 15.06 -11.31
CA VAL A 297 7.18 14.70 -10.96
C VAL A 297 8.10 15.86 -11.33
N GLU A 298 8.60 16.58 -10.31
CA GLU A 298 9.55 17.67 -10.52
C GLU A 298 10.96 17.12 -10.78
N ASN A 299 11.37 16.14 -9.98
CA ASN A 299 12.70 15.55 -10.05
C ASN A 299 12.71 14.11 -9.51
N VAL A 300 13.69 13.33 -9.96
CA VAL A 300 14.09 12.05 -9.34
C VAL A 300 15.57 12.16 -9.02
N GLU A 301 15.90 12.18 -7.74
CA GLU A 301 17.27 12.39 -7.25
C GLU A 301 18.16 11.17 -7.53
N PRO A 302 19.50 11.31 -7.50
CA PRO A 302 20.42 10.21 -7.77
C PRO A 302 20.28 9.01 -6.83
N ASP A 303 19.75 9.21 -5.62
CA ASP A 303 19.44 8.14 -4.65
C ASP A 303 18.06 7.51 -4.86
N GLY A 304 17.35 7.92 -5.93
CA GLY A 304 16.01 7.48 -6.27
C GLY A 304 14.89 8.27 -5.59
N THR A 305 15.19 9.27 -4.75
CA THR A 305 14.15 10.08 -4.10
C THR A 305 13.31 10.81 -5.13
N LEU A 306 12.00 10.54 -5.12
CA LEU A 306 11.03 11.25 -5.93
C LEU A 306 10.67 12.58 -5.27
N VAL A 307 10.78 13.67 -6.02
CA VAL A 307 10.23 14.98 -5.64
C VAL A 307 9.06 15.27 -6.56
N ALA A 308 7.87 15.41 -5.98
CA ALA A 308 6.64 15.66 -6.72
C ALA A 308 5.84 16.81 -6.12
N ALA A 309 5.18 17.59 -6.98
CA ALA A 309 4.19 18.58 -6.60
C ALA A 309 2.79 17.99 -6.78
N LEU A 310 1.97 18.10 -5.73
CA LEU A 310 0.59 17.61 -5.70
C LEU A 310 -0.40 18.78 -5.73
N THR A 311 -1.41 18.68 -6.58
CA THR A 311 -2.58 19.57 -6.56
C THR A 311 -3.84 18.71 -6.49
N GLY A 312 -4.75 19.02 -5.59
CA GLY A 312 -5.93 18.18 -5.34
C GLY A 312 -7.21 19.00 -5.39
N TRP A 313 -8.28 18.40 -5.91
CA TRP A 313 -9.63 18.96 -5.90
C TRP A 313 -10.61 18.00 -5.23
N VAL A 314 -11.57 18.55 -4.50
CA VAL A 314 -12.68 17.79 -3.93
C VAL A 314 -13.61 17.37 -5.07
N VAL A 315 -13.94 16.08 -5.13
CA VAL A 315 -14.98 15.56 -6.02
C VAL A 315 -16.35 15.86 -5.36
N PRO A 316 -17.27 16.57 -6.04
CA PRO A 316 -18.55 16.99 -5.47
C PRO A 316 -19.58 15.85 -5.32
#